data_AF-A0A957G1I3-F1
#
_entry.id   AF-A0A957G1I3-F1
#
_cell.length_a   1.000
_cell.length_b   1.000
_cell.length_c   1.000
_cell.angle_alpha   90.00
_cell.angle_beta   90.00
_cell.angle_gamma   90.00
#
_symmetry.space_group_name_H-M   'P 1'
#
loop_
_entity.id
_entity.type
_entity.pdbx_description
1 polymer ?
#
loop_
_entity_poly.entity_id
_entity_poly.type
_entity_poly.pdbx_seq_one_letter_code
_entity_poly.pdbx_strand_id
1 'polypeptide(L)'
;VKVIGVPKTIDNDLDGTVVTFGFNTACYVATSAIDRLHTTAESHRRVMVVEVMGRYAGWIALYSGVAATADVILIPEIPYDIHKVADKINARTAAGNRFSIVVVAEGAKPVDGQVSIIGKSIGQAVRLGGVGHKVAAEIEALTGKETRTVVLGHVVRGGTPTSYDRLLALRFGAAAVRAIEAGEEDIMVALDPPSVHYVPLEECTRRMKTVPLDYDLVLTARDLGISFGD
;
A
#
# COMPACT_ATOMS: atom_id res chain seq x y z
N VAL A 1 -26.18 21.90 -9.28
CA VAL A 1 -24.90 22.09 -10.00
C VAL A 1 -24.57 20.75 -10.61
N LYS A 2 -24.27 20.67 -11.90
CA LYS A 2 -23.84 19.40 -12.51
C LYS A 2 -22.41 19.10 -12.06
N VAL A 3 -22.17 17.92 -11.51
CA VAL A 3 -20.87 17.51 -10.97
C VAL A 3 -20.46 16.19 -11.59
N ILE A 4 -19.19 16.11 -12.00
CA ILE A 4 -18.54 14.87 -12.45
C ILE A 4 -17.33 14.63 -11.55
N GLY A 5 -17.26 13.45 -10.94
CA GLY A 5 -16.13 13.02 -10.11
C GLY A 5 -14.94 12.55 -10.94
N VAL A 6 -13.73 12.93 -10.53
CA VAL A 6 -12.47 12.45 -11.11
C VAL A 6 -11.62 11.85 -9.98
N PRO A 7 -11.34 10.51 -10.00
CA PRO A 7 -10.88 9.80 -8.82
C PRO A 7 -9.39 9.96 -8.55
N LYS A 8 -9.04 10.91 -7.66
CA LYS A 8 -7.66 11.25 -7.28
C LYS A 8 -7.33 10.76 -5.87
N THR A 9 -6.53 9.70 -5.77
CA THR A 9 -5.95 9.24 -4.50
C THR A 9 -4.75 8.35 -4.79
N ILE A 10 -3.76 8.36 -3.90
CA ILE A 10 -2.64 7.42 -3.97
C ILE A 10 -2.98 6.10 -3.29
N ASP A 11 -4.03 6.05 -2.45
CA ASP A 11 -4.33 4.92 -1.59
C ASP A 11 -5.08 3.80 -2.36
N ASN A 12 -5.57 4.08 -3.58
CA ASN A 12 -6.36 3.18 -4.43
C ASN A 12 -7.61 2.61 -3.75
N ASP A 13 -8.20 3.39 -2.85
CA ASP A 13 -9.25 3.01 -1.90
C ASP A 13 -10.65 3.43 -2.34
N LEU A 14 -10.80 3.92 -3.58
CA LEU A 14 -12.08 4.33 -4.16
C LEU A 14 -12.70 3.20 -4.97
N ASP A 15 -13.97 2.89 -4.69
CA ASP A 15 -14.71 1.83 -5.37
C ASP A 15 -15.22 2.28 -6.75
N GLY A 16 -15.57 1.31 -7.59
CA GLY A 16 -16.08 1.56 -8.95
C GLY A 16 -15.00 1.84 -10.00
N THR A 17 -13.71 1.93 -9.63
CA THR A 17 -12.58 2.01 -10.58
C THR A 17 -11.50 0.99 -10.25
N VAL A 18 -10.91 0.38 -11.28
CA VAL A 18 -9.80 -0.58 -11.09
C VAL A 18 -8.58 0.11 -10.49
N VAL A 19 -8.35 1.38 -10.83
CA VAL A 19 -7.22 2.16 -10.30
C VAL A 19 -7.50 3.66 -10.25
N THR A 20 -6.89 4.35 -9.29
CA THR A 20 -6.91 5.81 -9.17
C THR A 20 -5.58 6.41 -9.61
N PHE A 21 -5.60 7.57 -10.25
CA PHE A 21 -4.35 8.20 -10.70
C PHE A 21 -3.56 8.76 -9.51
N GLY A 22 -2.26 8.51 -9.54
CA GLY A 22 -1.31 8.77 -8.47
C GLY A 22 -0.89 7.50 -7.72
N PHE A 23 -1.71 6.44 -7.74
CA PHE A 23 -1.39 5.17 -7.11
C PHE A 23 -0.15 4.51 -7.72
N ASN A 24 -0.04 4.47 -9.05
CA ASN A 24 1.09 3.85 -9.72
C ASN A 24 2.40 4.58 -9.41
N THR A 25 2.36 5.91 -9.34
CA THR A 25 3.49 6.76 -8.93
C THR A 25 3.87 6.50 -7.48
N ALA A 26 2.91 6.40 -6.57
CA ALA A 26 3.19 6.07 -5.17
C ALA A 26 3.85 4.70 -5.03
N CYS A 27 3.36 3.69 -5.76
CA CYS A 27 3.99 2.37 -5.82
C CYS A 27 5.41 2.43 -6.38
N TYR A 28 5.64 3.18 -7.46
CA TYR A 28 6.96 3.36 -8.04
C TYR A 28 7.95 3.99 -7.05
N VAL A 29 7.54 5.06 -6.36
CA VAL A 29 8.37 5.74 -5.35
C VAL A 29 8.67 4.80 -4.17
N ALA A 30 7.67 4.07 -3.68
CA ALA A 30 7.85 3.11 -2.60
C ALA A 30 8.79 1.96 -3.00
N THR A 31 8.58 1.37 -4.17
CA THR A 31 9.44 0.30 -4.73
C THR A 31 10.88 0.79 -4.85
N SER A 32 11.08 1.97 -5.45
CA SER A 32 12.42 2.58 -5.61
C SER A 32 13.12 2.85 -4.27
N ALA A 33 12.35 3.19 -3.23
CA ALA A 33 12.90 3.37 -1.89
C ALA A 33 13.30 2.02 -1.28
N ILE A 34 12.46 0.99 -1.40
CA ILE A 34 12.75 -0.36 -0.90
C ILE A 34 13.98 -0.96 -1.60
N ASP A 35 14.11 -0.82 -2.92
CA ASP A 35 15.27 -1.29 -3.69
C ASP A 35 16.59 -0.70 -3.18
N ARG A 36 16.59 0.58 -2.80
CA ARG A 36 17.76 1.23 -2.21
C ARG A 36 18.11 0.64 -0.85
N LEU A 37 17.12 0.11 -0.12
CA LEU A 37 17.33 -0.51 1.18
C LEU A 37 17.92 -1.92 1.07
N HIS A 38 17.68 -2.66 -0.02
CA HIS A 38 18.28 -3.99 -0.22
C HIS A 38 19.81 -3.97 -0.11
N THR A 39 20.47 -3.02 -0.79
CA THR A 39 21.94 -2.93 -0.80
C THR A 39 22.54 -2.67 0.60
N THR A 40 21.91 -1.81 1.40
CA THR A 40 22.35 -1.54 2.78
C THR A 40 21.99 -2.67 3.74
N ALA A 41 20.82 -3.29 3.57
CA ALA A 41 20.38 -4.43 4.36
C ALA A 41 21.33 -5.61 4.19
N GLU A 42 21.71 -5.91 2.95
CA GLU A 42 22.65 -6.98 2.61
C GLU A 42 24.05 -6.72 3.19
N SER A 43 24.55 -5.49 3.05
CA SER A 43 25.88 -5.11 3.54
C SER A 43 26.00 -5.22 5.07
N HIS A 44 24.94 -4.89 5.80
CA HIS A 44 24.94 -4.87 7.25
C HIS A 44 24.28 -6.10 7.91
N ARG A 45 23.70 -7.01 7.13
CA ARG A 45 23.03 -8.23 7.61
C ARG A 45 21.88 -7.94 8.58
N ARG A 46 20.99 -7.02 8.19
CA ARG A 46 19.92 -6.46 9.05
C ARG A 46 18.53 -6.79 8.55
N VAL A 47 17.55 -6.67 9.43
CA VAL A 47 16.14 -6.58 9.02
C VAL A 47 15.80 -5.12 8.79
N MET A 48 15.20 -4.80 7.65
CA MET A 48 14.66 -3.47 7.35
C MET A 48 13.14 -3.52 7.37
N VAL A 49 12.52 -2.73 8.24
CA VAL A 49 11.08 -2.51 8.28
C VAL A 49 10.77 -1.19 7.57
N VAL A 50 9.96 -1.25 6.52
CA VAL A 50 9.60 -0.11 5.67
C VAL A 50 8.12 0.19 5.86
N GLU A 51 7.82 1.31 6.54
CA GLU A 51 6.45 1.78 6.73
C GLU A 51 6.00 2.63 5.54
N VAL A 52 4.91 2.23 4.89
CA VAL A 52 4.30 2.91 3.75
C VAL A 52 2.89 3.40 4.05
N MET A 53 2.46 4.43 3.32
CA MET A 53 1.08 4.93 3.42
C MET A 53 0.08 3.93 2.83
N GLY A 54 -1.20 4.21 3.03
CA GLY A 54 -2.33 3.42 2.54
C GLY A 54 -3.55 3.51 3.45
N ARG A 55 -3.40 4.19 4.59
CA ARG A 55 -4.39 4.42 5.63
C ARG A 55 -5.08 3.13 6.09
N TYR A 56 -6.19 2.76 5.46
CA TYR A 56 -6.99 1.60 5.84
C TYR A 56 -6.98 0.48 4.79
N ALA A 57 -6.24 0.66 3.68
CA ALA A 57 -6.11 -0.33 2.62
C ALA A 57 -4.63 -0.65 2.33
N GLY A 58 -4.35 -1.92 2.04
CA GLY A 58 -3.00 -2.46 1.86
C GLY A 58 -2.38 -2.24 0.49
N TRP A 59 -3.03 -1.51 -0.43
CA TRP A 59 -2.67 -1.50 -1.85
C TRP A 59 -1.21 -1.11 -2.14
N ILE A 60 -0.71 -0.03 -1.52
CA ILE A 60 0.67 0.42 -1.74
C ILE A 60 1.65 -0.62 -1.19
N ALA A 61 1.43 -1.11 0.04
CA ALA A 61 2.29 -2.13 0.67
C ALA A 61 2.34 -3.43 -0.14
N LEU A 62 1.20 -3.92 -0.62
CA LEU A 62 1.13 -5.10 -1.47
C LEU A 62 1.88 -4.90 -2.79
N TYR A 63 1.56 -3.85 -3.54
CA TYR A 63 2.17 -3.64 -4.87
C TYR A 63 3.67 -3.38 -4.77
N SER A 64 4.08 -2.45 -3.90
CA SER A 64 5.50 -2.13 -3.75
C SER A 64 6.29 -3.25 -3.10
N GLY A 65 5.71 -3.97 -2.14
CA GLY A 65 6.37 -5.09 -1.48
C GLY A 65 6.61 -6.25 -2.44
N VAL A 66 5.62 -6.63 -3.26
CA VAL A 66 5.82 -7.67 -4.27
C VAL A 66 6.81 -7.22 -5.33
N ALA A 67 6.66 -6.01 -5.87
CA ALA A 67 7.54 -5.48 -6.91
C ALA A 67 9.01 -5.36 -6.45
N ALA A 68 9.24 -5.00 -5.19
CA ALA A 68 10.57 -4.90 -4.59
C ALA A 68 11.04 -6.20 -3.93
N THR A 69 10.35 -7.34 -4.12
CA THR A 69 10.71 -8.64 -3.56
C THR A 69 10.90 -8.63 -2.03
N ALA A 70 9.95 -8.01 -1.32
CA ALA A 70 9.91 -8.05 0.14
C ALA A 70 9.70 -9.48 0.66
N ASP A 71 10.19 -9.75 1.86
CA ASP A 71 10.10 -11.08 2.48
C ASP A 71 8.84 -11.25 3.31
N VAL A 72 8.36 -10.13 3.84
CA VAL A 72 7.14 -10.02 4.63
C VAL A 72 6.41 -8.76 4.19
N ILE A 73 5.09 -8.86 3.97
CA ILE A 73 4.22 -7.73 3.67
C ILE A 73 3.06 -7.74 4.66
N LEU A 74 2.93 -6.69 5.47
CA LEU A 74 1.88 -6.58 6.47
C LEU A 74 0.85 -5.53 6.01
N ILE A 75 -0.40 -5.95 5.83
CA ILE A 75 -1.51 -5.11 5.34
C ILE A 75 -2.69 -5.09 6.32
N PRO A 76 -3.54 -4.05 6.32
CA PRO A 76 -4.71 -3.97 7.22
C PRO A 76 -5.71 -5.12 7.06
N GLU A 77 -5.80 -5.69 5.85
CA GLU A 77 -6.74 -6.74 5.49
C GLU A 77 -6.34 -8.12 6.03
N ILE A 78 -5.05 -8.33 6.37
CA ILE A 78 -4.52 -9.56 6.95
C ILE A 78 -3.85 -9.21 8.29
N PRO A 79 -4.57 -9.33 9.41
CA PRO A 79 -4.00 -9.09 10.73
C PRO A 79 -2.82 -10.02 10.99
N TYR A 80 -1.70 -9.46 11.46
CA TYR A 80 -0.45 -10.21 11.58
C TYR A 80 -0.24 -10.81 12.97
N ASP A 81 0.42 -11.97 13.03
CA ASP A 81 1.07 -12.51 14.20
C ASP A 81 2.59 -12.26 14.09
N ILE A 82 3.12 -11.51 15.04
CA ILE A 82 4.53 -11.12 15.04
C ILE A 82 5.46 -12.32 15.22
N HIS A 83 4.99 -13.41 15.83
CA HIS A 83 5.75 -14.66 15.92
C HIS A 83 5.91 -15.32 14.55
N LYS A 84 4.87 -15.32 13.71
CA LYS A 84 4.95 -15.82 12.31
C LYS A 84 5.92 -15.01 11.47
N VAL A 85 5.96 -13.69 11.69
CA VAL A 85 6.93 -12.80 11.05
C VAL A 85 8.36 -13.15 11.49
N ALA A 86 8.59 -13.33 12.79
CA ALA A 86 9.89 -13.74 13.33
C ALA A 86 10.32 -15.12 12.81
N ASP A 87 9.41 -16.09 12.74
CA ASP A 87 9.65 -17.43 12.19
C ASP A 87 10.09 -17.36 10.73
N LYS A 88 9.41 -16.55 9.91
CA LYS A 88 9.79 -16.32 8.51
C LYS A 88 11.21 -15.77 8.39
N ILE A 89 11.54 -14.76 9.20
CA ILE A 89 12.87 -14.13 9.22
C ILE A 89 13.94 -15.12 9.68
N ASN A 90 13.64 -15.97 10.66
CA ASN A 90 14.56 -17.01 11.15
C ASN A 90 14.77 -18.12 10.12
N ALA A 91 13.70 -18.59 9.47
CA ALA A 91 13.77 -19.58 8.39
C ALA A 91 14.65 -19.08 7.22
N ARG A 92 14.50 -17.80 6.83
CA ARG A 92 15.36 -17.18 5.81
C ARG A 92 16.83 -17.17 6.21
N THR A 93 17.13 -16.84 7.46
CA THR A 93 18.51 -16.87 7.96
C THR A 93 19.09 -18.27 8.05
N ALA A 94 18.29 -19.26 8.45
CA ALA A 94 18.70 -20.67 8.42
C ALA A 94 19.00 -21.15 6.98
N ALA A 95 18.29 -20.62 5.98
CA ALA A 95 18.55 -20.86 4.56
C ALA A 95 19.75 -20.05 3.99
N GLY A 96 20.49 -19.30 4.82
CA GLY A 96 21.68 -18.56 4.43
C GLY A 96 21.45 -17.10 4.01
N ASN A 97 20.20 -16.62 3.99
CA ASN A 97 19.91 -15.21 3.70
C ASN A 97 20.25 -14.34 4.90
N ARG A 98 21.08 -13.33 4.69
CA ARG A 98 21.65 -12.54 5.79
C ARG A 98 20.86 -11.27 6.12
N PHE A 99 19.82 -10.96 5.36
CA PHE A 99 18.99 -9.78 5.59
C PHE A 99 17.52 -10.12 5.32
N SER A 100 16.61 -9.26 5.76
CA SER A 100 15.20 -9.36 5.35
C SER A 100 14.54 -8.01 5.20
N ILE A 101 13.62 -7.90 4.24
CA ILE A 101 12.81 -6.70 4.02
C ILE A 101 11.38 -6.99 4.46
N VAL A 102 10.87 -6.17 5.38
CA VAL A 102 9.49 -6.20 5.87
C VAL A 102 8.81 -4.92 5.43
N VAL A 103 7.79 -4.99 4.59
CA VAL A 103 6.97 -3.83 4.20
C VAL A 103 5.71 -3.83 5.05
N VAL A 104 5.39 -2.70 5.66
CA VAL A 104 4.21 -2.58 6.54
C VAL A 104 3.39 -1.36 6.15
N ALA A 105 2.11 -1.57 5.86
CA ALA A 105 1.17 -0.47 5.68
C ALA A 105 0.91 0.23 7.01
N GLU A 106 0.76 1.56 7.03
CA GLU A 106 0.49 2.35 8.24
C GLU A 106 -0.77 1.92 9.01
N GLY A 107 -1.70 1.25 8.32
CA GLY A 107 -2.93 0.68 8.89
C GLY A 107 -2.85 -0.78 9.35
N ALA A 108 -1.70 -1.44 9.19
CA ALA A 108 -1.54 -2.83 9.60
C ALA A 108 -1.74 -2.97 11.11
N LYS A 109 -2.32 -4.10 11.53
CA LYS A 109 -2.65 -4.39 12.92
C LYS A 109 -2.37 -5.86 13.23
N PRO A 110 -1.99 -6.20 14.46
CA PRO A 110 -1.85 -7.60 14.83
C PRO A 110 -3.24 -8.25 15.05
N VAL A 111 -3.31 -9.59 15.05
CA VAL A 111 -4.56 -10.38 15.17
C VAL A 111 -5.49 -9.88 16.29
N ASP A 112 -4.94 -9.56 17.46
CA ASP A 112 -5.71 -9.11 18.63
C ASP A 112 -5.47 -7.64 19.01
N GLY A 113 -4.90 -6.85 18.10
CA GLY A 113 -4.57 -5.45 18.39
C GLY A 113 -5.28 -4.42 17.56
N GLN A 114 -4.99 -3.17 17.91
CA GLN A 114 -5.50 -1.99 17.20
C GLN A 114 -4.41 -1.40 16.31
N VAL A 115 -4.85 -0.60 15.34
CA VAL A 115 -3.97 0.18 14.47
C VAL A 115 -3.15 1.15 15.32
N SER A 116 -1.87 1.34 14.99
CA SER A 116 -1.01 2.33 15.66
C SER A 116 -1.40 3.76 15.29
N ILE A 117 -1.60 4.60 16.30
CA ILE A 117 -2.05 5.99 16.16
C ILE A 117 -0.97 6.92 16.75
N ILE A 118 -0.47 7.86 15.96
CA ILE A 118 0.53 8.86 16.42
C ILE A 118 -0.16 10.13 16.97
N GLY A 119 -1.43 10.38 16.63
CA GLY A 119 -2.17 11.50 17.22
C GLY A 119 -3.63 11.61 16.81
N LYS A 120 -4.40 12.31 17.66
CA LYS A 120 -5.79 12.71 17.43
C LYS A 120 -5.89 14.23 17.60
N SER A 121 -5.84 14.98 16.50
CA SER A 121 -6.13 16.42 16.53
C SER A 121 -7.65 16.63 16.51
N ILE A 122 -8.15 17.52 17.37
CA ILE A 122 -9.59 17.84 17.45
C ILE A 122 -10.04 18.38 16.08
N GLY A 123 -11.04 17.74 15.46
CA GLY A 123 -11.60 18.13 14.17
C GLY A 123 -10.89 17.56 12.93
N GLN A 124 -9.85 16.74 13.07
CA GLN A 124 -9.17 16.08 11.95
C GLN A 124 -9.30 14.55 12.03
N ALA A 125 -9.19 13.89 10.86
CA ALA A 125 -9.10 12.44 10.79
C ALA A 125 -7.92 11.91 11.61
N VAL A 126 -8.07 10.72 12.21
CA VAL A 126 -7.03 10.05 13.01
C VAL A 126 -5.74 9.90 12.20
N ARG A 127 -4.60 10.25 12.79
CA ARG A 127 -3.29 10.10 12.13
C ARG A 127 -2.68 8.76 12.51
N LEU A 128 -2.70 7.84 11.56
CA LEU A 128 -2.05 6.54 11.65
C LEU A 128 -0.52 6.69 11.55
N GLY A 129 0.18 5.68 12.06
CA GLY A 129 1.62 5.51 11.89
C GLY A 129 2.30 4.95 13.14
N GLY A 130 3.60 4.70 13.02
CA GLY A 130 4.44 4.18 14.10
C GLY A 130 4.39 2.66 14.22
N VAL A 131 3.58 2.00 13.38
CA VAL A 131 3.54 0.55 13.26
C VAL A 131 4.88 -0.02 12.82
N GLY A 132 5.64 0.68 11.97
CA GLY A 132 6.98 0.26 11.55
C GLY A 132 7.95 0.17 12.73
N HIS A 133 7.94 1.17 13.62
CA HIS A 133 8.78 1.15 14.81
C HIS A 133 8.36 0.04 15.78
N LYS A 134 7.06 -0.18 15.95
CA LYS A 134 6.52 -1.26 16.78
C LYS A 134 6.97 -2.63 16.24
N VAL A 135 6.70 -2.91 14.97
CA VAL A 135 7.06 -4.17 14.31
C VAL A 135 8.58 -4.39 14.37
N ALA A 136 9.39 -3.35 14.14
CA ALA A 136 10.83 -3.45 14.24
C ALA A 136 11.31 -3.86 15.64
N ALA A 137 10.78 -3.22 16.68
CA ALA A 137 11.12 -3.54 18.06
C ALA A 137 10.73 -4.97 18.44
N GLU A 138 9.54 -5.42 18.02
CA GLU A 138 9.07 -6.78 18.29
C GLU A 138 9.90 -7.84 17.54
N ILE A 139 10.27 -7.58 16.27
CA ILE A 139 11.17 -8.45 15.49
C ILE A 139 12.55 -8.54 16.16
N GLU A 140 13.13 -7.42 16.56
CA GLU A 140 14.45 -7.39 17.20
C GLU A 140 14.44 -8.17 18.52
N ALA A 141 13.39 -8.00 19.33
CA ALA A 141 13.22 -8.73 20.58
C ALA A 141 13.09 -10.25 20.38
N LEU A 142 12.38 -10.69 19.34
CA LEU A 142 12.12 -12.12 19.08
C LEU A 142 13.25 -12.82 18.33
N THR A 143 13.98 -12.11 17.46
CA THR A 143 14.99 -12.69 16.58
C THR A 143 16.43 -12.40 17.00
N GLY A 144 16.65 -11.39 17.86
CA GLY A 144 17.97 -10.89 18.23
C GLY A 144 18.72 -10.22 17.06
N LYS A 145 18.06 -9.98 15.93
CA LYS A 145 18.67 -9.35 14.75
C LYS A 145 18.47 -7.85 14.81
N GLU A 146 19.55 -7.11 14.55
CA GLU A 146 19.49 -5.67 14.43
C GLU A 146 18.45 -5.30 13.36
N THR A 147 17.44 -4.53 13.79
CA THR A 147 16.30 -4.17 12.96
C THR A 147 16.22 -2.66 12.84
N ARG A 148 16.09 -2.14 11.62
CA ARG A 148 16.00 -0.71 11.35
C ARG A 148 14.68 -0.38 10.68
N THR A 149 14.10 0.75 11.07
CA THR A 149 12.85 1.26 10.50
C THR A 149 13.13 2.39 9.52
N VAL A 150 12.43 2.39 8.40
CA VAL A 150 12.33 3.52 7.48
C VAL A 150 10.86 3.84 7.28
N VAL A 151 10.46 5.08 7.59
CA VAL A 151 9.09 5.55 7.37
C VAL A 151 9.10 6.44 6.14
N LEU A 152 8.48 6.01 5.04
CA LEU A 152 8.43 6.82 3.82
C LEU A 152 7.51 8.03 3.98
N GLY A 153 6.40 7.85 4.70
CA GLY A 153 5.42 8.91 4.95
C GLY A 153 5.03 9.65 3.67
N HIS A 154 5.08 10.98 3.69
CA HIS A 154 4.62 11.83 2.59
C HIS A 154 5.49 11.75 1.32
N VAL A 155 6.65 11.09 1.35
CA VAL A 155 7.49 10.92 0.16
C VAL A 155 6.72 10.20 -0.95
N VAL A 156 5.85 9.23 -0.61
CA VAL A 156 5.04 8.50 -1.60
C VAL A 156 3.93 9.34 -2.26
N ARG A 157 3.64 10.54 -1.74
CA ARG A 157 2.70 11.50 -2.34
C ARG A 157 3.37 12.45 -3.33
N GLY A 158 4.70 12.50 -3.34
CA GLY A 158 5.51 13.35 -4.20
C GLY A 158 6.20 12.58 -5.32
N GLY A 159 6.98 13.30 -6.14
CA GLY A 159 7.71 12.74 -7.27
C GLY A 159 7.07 13.00 -8.62
N THR A 160 7.78 12.62 -9.67
CA THR A 160 7.32 12.79 -11.05
C THR A 160 6.29 11.70 -11.37
N PRO A 161 5.07 12.06 -11.84
CA PRO A 161 4.07 11.06 -12.20
C PRO A 161 4.58 10.13 -13.31
N THR A 162 4.31 8.83 -13.17
CA THR A 162 4.65 7.83 -14.19
C THR A 162 3.88 8.07 -15.48
N SER A 163 4.35 7.49 -16.59
CA SER A 163 3.61 7.54 -17.87
C SER A 163 2.19 6.98 -17.72
N TYR A 164 2.02 5.93 -16.93
CA TYR A 164 0.71 5.33 -16.62
C TYR A 164 -0.24 6.32 -15.94
N ASP A 165 0.19 6.95 -14.84
CA ASP A 165 -0.65 7.91 -14.12
C ASP A 165 -0.94 9.17 -14.94
N ARG A 166 0.03 9.64 -15.75
CA ARG A 166 -0.19 10.76 -16.69
C ARG A 166 -1.28 10.41 -17.71
N LEU A 167 -1.16 9.26 -18.35
CA LEU A 167 -2.14 8.82 -19.34
C LEU A 167 -3.51 8.60 -18.72
N LEU A 168 -3.58 7.98 -17.53
CA LEU A 168 -4.83 7.78 -16.82
C LEU A 168 -5.51 9.09 -16.45
N ALA A 169 -4.77 10.05 -15.88
CA ALA A 169 -5.29 11.37 -15.53
C ALA A 169 -5.79 12.13 -16.78
N LEU A 170 -5.05 12.09 -17.88
CA LEU A 170 -5.47 12.70 -19.15
C LEU A 170 -6.76 12.04 -19.70
N ARG A 171 -6.84 10.71 -19.66
CA ARG A 171 -8.03 9.97 -20.10
C ARG A 171 -9.25 10.30 -19.24
N PHE A 172 -9.09 10.38 -17.92
CA PHE A 172 -10.15 10.76 -17.00
C PHE A 172 -10.62 12.20 -17.20
N GLY A 173 -9.69 13.15 -17.32
CA GLY A 173 -10.04 14.55 -17.61
C GLY A 173 -10.83 14.69 -18.92
N ALA A 174 -10.36 14.06 -19.99
CA ALA A 174 -11.06 14.07 -21.28
C ALA A 174 -12.43 13.37 -21.21
N ALA A 175 -12.55 12.26 -20.48
CA ALA A 175 -13.81 11.56 -20.30
C ALA A 175 -14.84 12.36 -19.47
N ALA A 176 -14.37 13.12 -18.49
CA ALA A 176 -15.22 13.99 -17.67
C ALA A 176 -15.80 15.14 -18.52
N VAL A 177 -14.99 15.75 -19.40
CA VAL A 177 -15.48 16.77 -20.33
C VAL A 177 -16.53 16.20 -21.29
N ARG A 178 -16.26 15.03 -21.89
CA ARG A 178 -17.24 14.35 -22.75
C ARG A 178 -18.55 14.03 -22.02
N ALA A 179 -18.49 13.67 -20.73
CA ALA A 179 -19.68 13.40 -19.93
C ALA A 179 -20.52 14.66 -19.73
N ILE A 180 -19.87 15.80 -19.44
CA ILE A 180 -20.55 17.10 -19.32
C ILE A 180 -21.24 17.48 -20.63
N GLU A 181 -20.56 17.30 -21.77
CA GLU A 181 -21.11 17.57 -23.10
C GLU A 181 -22.30 16.65 -23.44
N ALA A 182 -22.23 15.38 -23.03
CA ALA A 182 -23.32 14.42 -23.16
C ALA A 182 -24.51 14.67 -22.20
N GLY A 183 -24.36 15.62 -21.28
CA GLY A 183 -25.42 16.02 -20.34
C GLY A 183 -25.47 15.19 -19.05
N GLU A 184 -24.52 14.28 -18.85
CA GLU A 184 -24.39 13.43 -17.65
C GLU A 184 -24.23 14.27 -16.38
N GLU A 185 -24.66 13.71 -15.24
CA GLU A 185 -24.55 14.31 -13.92
C GLU A 185 -24.44 13.23 -12.83
N ASP A 186 -23.87 13.60 -11.69
CA ASP A 186 -23.74 12.75 -10.50
C ASP A 186 -23.03 11.41 -10.72
N ILE A 187 -22.10 11.39 -11.67
CA ILE A 187 -21.23 10.26 -11.99
C ILE A 187 -19.75 10.54 -11.70
N MET A 188 -18.96 9.49 -11.61
CA MET A 188 -17.51 9.49 -11.59
C MET A 188 -16.97 8.82 -12.85
N VAL A 189 -15.90 9.36 -13.42
CA VAL A 189 -15.13 8.62 -14.44
C VAL A 189 -14.31 7.52 -13.79
N ALA A 190 -14.39 6.32 -14.34
CA ALA A 190 -13.76 5.14 -13.78
C ALA A 190 -13.01 4.34 -14.85
N LEU A 191 -11.88 3.74 -14.48
CA LEU A 191 -11.20 2.80 -15.35
C LEU A 191 -11.82 1.41 -15.16
N ASP A 192 -12.37 0.89 -16.26
CA ASP A 192 -12.69 -0.52 -16.45
C ASP A 192 -11.95 -0.97 -17.72
N PRO A 193 -10.73 -1.51 -17.58
CA PRO A 193 -9.85 -1.73 -18.71
C PRO A 193 -10.51 -2.56 -19.83
N PRO A 194 -10.31 -2.18 -21.09
CA PRO A 194 -9.37 -1.15 -21.56
C PRO A 194 -9.94 0.27 -21.56
N SER A 195 -11.19 0.47 -21.14
CA SER A 195 -11.98 1.69 -21.38
C SER A 195 -12.19 2.55 -20.14
N VAL A 196 -12.70 3.77 -20.34
CA VAL A 196 -13.17 4.63 -19.25
C VAL A 196 -14.69 4.66 -19.30
N HIS A 197 -15.32 4.28 -18.20
CA HIS A 197 -16.77 4.23 -18.03
C HIS A 197 -17.23 5.24 -16.98
N TYR A 198 -18.54 5.36 -16.82
CA TYR A 198 -19.19 6.25 -15.87
C TYR A 198 -19.89 5.41 -14.79
N VAL A 199 -19.63 5.74 -13.53
CA VAL A 199 -20.22 5.05 -12.38
C VAL A 199 -20.92 6.09 -11.51
N PRO A 200 -22.14 5.83 -10.99
CA PRO A 200 -22.82 6.77 -10.08
C PRO A 200 -21.95 7.14 -8.87
N LEU A 201 -21.90 8.43 -8.52
CA LEU A 201 -21.11 8.91 -7.36
C LEU A 201 -21.56 8.27 -6.05
N GLU A 202 -22.86 8.03 -5.91
CA GLU A 202 -23.42 7.36 -4.73
C GLU A 202 -22.81 5.97 -4.56
N GLU A 203 -22.65 5.20 -5.64
CA GLU A 203 -22.06 3.86 -5.59
C GLU A 203 -20.57 3.91 -5.19
N CYS A 204 -19.82 4.85 -5.77
CA CYS A 204 -18.39 5.01 -5.52
C CYS A 204 -18.02 5.35 -4.07
N THR A 205 -18.99 5.88 -3.30
CA THR A 205 -18.79 6.35 -1.92
C THR A 205 -19.37 5.41 -0.85
N ARG A 206 -20.08 4.35 -1.25
CA ARG A 206 -20.74 3.41 -0.31
C ARG A 206 -19.77 2.63 0.54
N ARG A 207 -18.62 2.26 -0.02
CA ARG A 207 -17.60 1.49 0.69
C ARG A 207 -16.22 1.87 0.21
N MET A 208 -15.25 1.60 1.07
CA MET A 208 -13.84 1.73 0.75
C MET A 208 -13.36 0.46 0.04
N LYS A 209 -12.61 0.63 -1.04
CA LYS A 209 -11.99 -0.47 -1.77
C LYS A 209 -10.77 -0.99 -1.00
N THR A 210 -10.88 -2.20 -0.50
CA THR A 210 -9.81 -2.94 0.22
C THR A 210 -9.24 -4.05 -0.65
N VAL A 211 -8.07 -4.55 -0.29
CA VAL A 211 -7.42 -5.68 -0.97
C VAL A 211 -8.24 -6.96 -0.74
N PRO A 212 -8.80 -7.61 -1.79
CA PRO A 212 -9.43 -8.92 -1.63
C PRO A 212 -8.38 -9.98 -1.24
N LEU A 213 -8.75 -10.91 -0.34
CA LEU A 213 -7.82 -11.95 0.12
C LEU A 213 -7.49 -12.99 -0.97
N ASP A 214 -8.40 -13.16 -1.92
CA ASP A 214 -8.27 -13.99 -3.12
C ASP A 214 -7.71 -13.20 -4.32
N TYR A 215 -7.23 -11.97 -4.10
CA TYR A 215 -6.65 -11.17 -5.16
C TYR A 215 -5.39 -11.84 -5.73
N ASP A 216 -5.28 -11.87 -7.06
CA ASP A 216 -4.20 -12.56 -7.78
C ASP A 216 -2.79 -12.16 -7.28
N LEU A 217 -2.58 -10.89 -6.94
CA LEU A 217 -1.29 -10.43 -6.42
C LEU A 217 -1.00 -10.92 -4.99
N VAL A 218 -2.03 -11.17 -4.18
CA VAL A 218 -1.87 -11.78 -2.85
C VAL A 218 -1.49 -13.26 -3.01
N LEU A 219 -2.14 -13.97 -3.93
CA LEU A 219 -1.80 -15.37 -4.26
C LEU A 219 -0.38 -15.46 -4.81
N THR A 220 -0.04 -14.60 -5.76
CA THR A 220 1.32 -14.50 -6.34
C THR A 220 2.36 -14.23 -5.26
N ALA A 221 2.10 -13.32 -4.32
CA ALA A 221 3.02 -13.06 -3.21
C ALA A 221 3.26 -14.33 -2.36
N ARG A 222 2.20 -15.08 -2.04
CA ARG A 222 2.31 -16.35 -1.30
C ARG A 222 3.09 -17.41 -2.09
N ASP A 223 2.84 -17.54 -3.39
CA ASP A 223 3.53 -18.48 -4.28
C ASP A 223 5.03 -18.18 -4.41
N LEU A 224 5.40 -16.90 -4.38
CA LEU A 224 6.80 -16.43 -4.31
C LEU A 224 7.41 -16.60 -2.90
N GLY A 225 6.64 -17.08 -1.94
CA GLY A 225 7.07 -17.33 -0.57
C GLY A 225 7.13 -16.08 0.30
N ILE A 226 6.44 -15.00 -0.06
CA ILE A 226 6.30 -13.81 0.79
C ILE A 226 5.30 -14.10 1.91
N SER A 227 5.65 -13.76 3.15
CA SER A 227 4.75 -13.95 4.30
C SER A 227 3.86 -12.73 4.53
N PHE A 228 2.60 -12.96 4.92
CA PHE A 228 1.69 -11.92 5.42
C PHE A 228 1.57 -11.90 6.94
N GLY A 229 2.29 -12.78 7.64
CA GLY A 229 2.24 -12.90 9.09
C GLY A 229 1.02 -13.67 9.62
N ASP A 230 0.31 -14.42 8.79
CA ASP A 230 -0.79 -15.31 9.17
C ASP A 230 -0.37 -16.78 9.34
#